data_AF-A0A2M6W2I9-F1
#
_entry.id   AF-A0A2M6W2I9-F1
#
_cell.length_a   1.000
_cell.length_b   1.000
_cell.length_c   1.000
_cell.angle_alpha   90.00
_cell.angle_beta   90.00
_cell.angle_gamma   90.00
#
_symmetry.space_group_name_H-M   'P 1'
#
loop_
_entity.id
_entity.type
_entity.pdbx_description
1 polymer ?
#
loop_
_entity_poly.entity_id
_entity_poly.type
_entity_poly.pdbx_seq_one_letter_code
_entity_poly.pdbx_strand_id
1 'polypeptide(L)'
;MAPYIKRALFVFTICLLFIPGLTSSSEFNPNYVISDEELQDWSSMGRGEIQAFLVNKNSFLANYIGQDINGKNKRAADIIYDASRAYKISPKYLLVMLQKEQSLVTSKNPTDRQLDYAAGYAVCDSCSFTDAKVLKYKGFGKQVDASAGIMRWYYDNVKTEAWI
;
A
#
# COMPACT_ATOMS: atom_id res chain seq x y z
N MET A 1 67.94 -35.97 25.45
CA MET A 1 67.55 -36.90 24.38
C MET A 1 66.21 -37.51 24.73
N ALA A 2 65.13 -37.05 24.08
CA ALA A 2 63.82 -37.71 23.99
C ALA A 2 63.14 -37.19 22.70
N PRO A 3 62.47 -38.04 21.90
CA PRO A 3 62.19 -37.74 20.50
C PRO A 3 60.85 -37.04 20.28
N TYR A 4 60.85 -36.08 19.34
CA TYR A 4 59.68 -35.44 18.76
C TYR A 4 58.84 -36.44 17.96
N ILE A 5 57.58 -36.66 18.36
CA ILE A 5 56.58 -37.36 17.55
C ILE A 5 55.71 -36.32 16.85
N LYS A 6 55.96 -36.14 15.55
CA LYS A 6 55.08 -35.45 14.61
C LYS A 6 53.83 -36.30 14.37
N ARG A 7 52.61 -35.85 14.72
CA ARG A 7 51.37 -36.40 14.13
C ARG A 7 50.26 -35.35 13.96
N ALA A 8 50.13 -34.96 12.69
CA ALA A 8 48.93 -34.58 11.94
C ALA A 8 47.86 -33.70 12.62
N LEU A 9 47.87 -32.44 12.19
CA LEU A 9 46.71 -31.54 12.13
C LEU A 9 45.52 -32.28 11.50
N PHE A 10 44.39 -32.41 12.19
CA PHE A 10 43.11 -32.75 11.57
C PHE A 10 42.19 -31.54 11.68
N VAL A 11 42.36 -30.60 10.76
CA VAL A 11 41.45 -29.48 10.58
C VAL A 11 40.27 -29.99 9.76
N PHE A 12 39.19 -30.35 10.43
CA PHE A 12 37.91 -30.61 9.80
C PHE A 12 37.20 -29.27 9.58
N THR A 13 37.69 -28.47 8.63
CA THR A 13 36.93 -27.32 8.14
C THR A 13 35.75 -27.87 7.37
N ILE A 14 34.58 -27.92 8.02
CA ILE A 14 33.30 -28.06 7.34
C ILE A 14 33.18 -26.84 6.43
N CYS A 15 33.51 -27.01 5.16
CA CYS A 15 33.06 -26.15 4.09
C CYS A 15 31.56 -26.42 3.95
N LEU A 16 30.76 -25.73 4.77
CA LEU A 16 29.32 -25.69 4.65
C LEU A 16 29.01 -24.99 3.32
N LEU A 17 28.70 -25.85 2.36
CA LEU A 17 28.17 -25.57 1.04
C LEU A 17 27.33 -24.28 1.04
N PHE A 18 27.84 -23.26 0.36
CA PHE A 18 26.99 -22.23 -0.23
C PHE A 18 26.06 -22.96 -1.22
N ILE A 19 24.90 -23.39 -0.77
CA ILE A 19 23.82 -23.80 -1.65
C ILE A 19 23.29 -22.49 -2.23
N PRO A 20 23.48 -22.19 -3.53
CA PRO A 20 22.77 -21.08 -4.14
C PRO A 20 21.29 -21.36 -3.93
N GLY A 21 20.61 -20.48 -3.20
CA GLY A 21 19.19 -20.62 -2.95
C GLY A 21 18.48 -20.82 -4.29
N LEU A 22 17.77 -21.94 -4.44
CA LEU A 22 16.87 -22.15 -5.56
C LEU A 22 15.87 -20.99 -5.54
N THR A 23 16.06 -20.01 -6.42
CA THR A 23 15.07 -18.98 -6.68
C THR A 23 13.96 -19.65 -7.48
N SER A 24 12.92 -20.11 -6.79
CA SER A 24 11.71 -20.55 -7.48
C SER A 24 10.98 -19.30 -7.95
N SER A 25 11.07 -19.01 -9.24
CA SER A 25 10.18 -18.05 -9.89
C SER A 25 8.76 -18.62 -9.75
N SER A 26 7.87 -17.97 -9.00
CA SER A 26 6.45 -18.24 -9.14
C SER A 26 6.06 -17.89 -10.56
N GLU A 27 5.45 -18.81 -11.29
CA GLU A 27 4.79 -18.48 -12.55
C GLU A 27 3.69 -17.46 -12.25
N PHE A 28 3.54 -16.44 -13.11
CA PHE A 28 2.49 -15.44 -12.95
C PHE A 28 1.12 -16.11 -13.09
N ASN A 29 0.33 -16.07 -12.03
CA ASN A 29 -1.04 -16.57 -12.05
C ASN A 29 -2.02 -15.38 -12.13
N PRO A 30 -2.72 -15.16 -13.25
CA PRO A 30 -3.67 -14.06 -13.38
C PRO A 30 -4.84 -14.16 -12.38
N ASN A 31 -5.13 -15.35 -11.85
CA ASN A 31 -6.17 -15.57 -10.84
C ASN A 31 -5.66 -15.35 -9.41
N TYR A 32 -4.38 -15.04 -9.21
CA TYR A 32 -3.77 -14.83 -7.90
C TYR A 32 -2.74 -13.69 -7.98
N VAL A 33 -3.26 -12.47 -8.12
CA VAL A 33 -2.42 -11.26 -8.25
C VAL A 33 -1.96 -10.75 -6.88
N ILE A 34 -2.83 -10.82 -5.87
CA ILE A 34 -2.54 -10.45 -4.48
C ILE A 34 -3.35 -11.35 -3.56
N SER A 35 -2.76 -11.76 -2.43
CA SER A 35 -3.47 -12.54 -1.43
C SER A 35 -4.42 -11.67 -0.60
N ASP A 36 -5.45 -12.30 -0.03
CA ASP A 36 -6.36 -11.64 0.91
C ASP A 36 -5.62 -11.16 2.16
N GLU A 37 -4.61 -11.91 2.60
CA GLU A 37 -3.75 -11.55 3.72
C GLU A 37 -2.97 -10.27 3.42
N GLU A 38 -2.33 -10.15 2.26
CA GLU A 38 -1.58 -8.95 1.88
C GLU A 38 -2.48 -7.73 1.68
N LEU A 39 -3.67 -7.93 1.10
CA LEU A 39 -4.61 -6.84 0.86
C LEU A 39 -5.21 -6.33 2.18
N GLN A 40 -5.45 -7.22 3.14
CA GLN A 40 -5.97 -6.85 4.46
C GLN A 40 -4.88 -6.54 5.50
N ASP A 41 -3.59 -6.63 5.16
CA ASP A 41 -2.49 -6.28 6.06
C ASP A 41 -2.36 -4.76 6.26
N TRP A 42 -3.27 -4.23 7.08
CA TRP A 42 -3.29 -2.85 7.57
C TRP A 42 -2.07 -2.50 8.45
N SER A 43 -1.29 -3.51 8.86
CA SER A 43 -0.06 -3.32 9.61
C SER A 43 1.19 -3.25 8.73
N SER A 44 1.06 -3.52 7.42
CA SER A 44 2.18 -3.63 6.48
C SER A 44 3.02 -2.36 6.28
N MET A 45 2.51 -1.18 6.69
CA MET A 45 3.29 0.06 6.78
C MET A 45 2.79 0.94 7.94
N GLY A 46 3.73 1.51 8.70
CA GLY A 46 3.50 2.57 9.67
C GLY A 46 3.48 3.96 9.04
N ARG A 47 3.04 4.98 9.81
CA ARG A 47 2.99 6.39 9.37
C ARG A 47 4.32 6.86 8.76
N GLY A 48 5.43 6.55 9.44
CA GLY A 48 6.78 6.93 9.01
C GLY A 48 7.21 6.26 7.70
N GLU A 49 6.83 5.00 7.49
CA GLU A 49 7.14 4.25 6.27
C GLU A 49 6.34 4.75 5.08
N ILE A 50 5.05 5.10 5.29
CA ILE A 50 4.23 5.73 4.25
C ILE A 50 4.82 7.09 3.88
N GLN A 51 5.19 7.90 4.87
CA GLN A 51 5.84 9.19 4.64
C GLN A 51 7.16 9.03 3.89
N ALA A 52 8.02 8.10 4.31
CA ALA A 52 9.30 7.83 3.67
C ALA A 52 9.13 7.35 2.22
N PHE A 53 8.12 6.52 1.95
CA PHE A 53 7.78 6.09 0.61
C PHE A 53 7.38 7.27 -0.29
N LEU A 54 6.50 8.16 0.17
CA LEU A 54 6.10 9.34 -0.60
C LEU A 54 7.28 10.30 -0.86
N VAL A 55 8.17 10.46 0.13
CA VAL A 55 9.42 11.23 -0.03
C VAL A 55 10.34 10.58 -1.07
N ASN A 56 10.53 9.26 -1.00
CA ASN A 56 11.37 8.52 -1.95
C ASN A 56 10.85 8.62 -3.40
N LYS A 57 9.53 8.66 -3.57
CA LYS A 57 8.88 8.89 -4.88
C LYS A 57 8.94 10.34 -5.36
N ASN A 58 9.52 11.25 -4.57
CA ASN A 58 9.51 12.69 -4.84
C ASN A 58 8.09 13.22 -5.12
N SER A 59 7.12 12.70 -4.35
CA SER A 59 5.70 12.99 -4.50
C SER A 59 5.36 14.34 -3.90
N PHE A 60 4.43 15.07 -4.53
CA PHE A 60 3.75 16.20 -3.91
C PHE A 60 3.10 15.82 -2.58
N LEU A 61 2.54 14.60 -2.47
CA LEU A 61 1.88 14.13 -1.26
C LEU A 61 2.81 14.04 -0.05
N ALA A 62 4.13 13.99 -0.24
CA ALA A 62 5.09 14.00 0.85
C ALA A 62 4.99 15.27 1.72
N ASN A 63 4.61 16.40 1.13
CA ASN A 63 4.46 17.68 1.82
C ASN A 63 3.00 18.13 1.91
N TYR A 64 2.06 17.38 1.32
CA TYR A 64 0.66 17.73 1.30
C TYR A 64 0.02 17.65 2.69
N ILE A 65 -0.76 18.68 3.01
CA ILE A 65 -1.66 18.73 4.17
C ILE A 65 -3.07 18.98 3.64
N GLY A 66 -4.01 18.12 4.03
CA GLY A 66 -5.41 18.24 3.64
C GLY A 66 -6.34 17.80 4.77
N GLN A 67 -7.64 18.02 4.58
CA GLN A 67 -8.65 17.55 5.52
C GLN A 67 -8.82 16.03 5.41
N ASP A 68 -8.86 15.35 6.56
CA ASP A 68 -9.30 13.96 6.68
C ASP A 68 -10.84 13.85 6.60
N ILE A 69 -11.38 12.63 6.75
CA ILE A 69 -12.83 12.38 6.74
C ILE A 69 -13.60 13.15 7.84
N ASN A 70 -12.91 13.56 8.91
CA ASN A 70 -13.48 14.32 10.03
C ASN A 70 -13.22 15.83 9.91
N GLY A 71 -12.69 16.31 8.78
CA GLY A 71 -12.40 17.72 8.56
C GLY A 71 -11.11 18.23 9.24
N LYS A 72 -10.29 17.35 9.83
CA LYS A 72 -9.03 17.74 10.47
C LYS A 72 -7.89 17.79 9.46
N ASN A 73 -7.10 18.86 9.49
CA ASN A 73 -5.89 18.96 8.67
C ASN A 73 -4.81 17.96 9.14
N LYS A 74 -4.38 17.09 8.22
CA LYS A 74 -3.38 16.04 8.43
C LYS A 74 -2.47 15.90 7.21
N ARG A 75 -1.28 15.32 7.40
CA ARG A 75 -0.42 14.93 6.28
C ARG A 75 -1.07 13.80 5.49
N ALA A 76 -0.76 13.70 4.19
CA ALA A 76 -1.23 12.59 3.36
C ALA A 76 -0.92 11.22 3.99
N ALA A 77 0.29 11.04 4.53
CA ALA A 77 0.71 9.81 5.17
C ALA A 77 -0.15 9.43 6.39
N ASP A 78 -0.57 10.43 7.19
CA ASP A 78 -1.44 10.21 8.35
C ASP A 78 -2.85 9.82 7.93
N ILE A 79 -3.38 10.46 6.88
CA ILE A 79 -4.69 10.16 6.31
C ILE A 79 -4.73 8.71 5.79
N ILE A 80 -3.72 8.30 5.02
CA ILE A 80 -3.60 6.94 4.49
C ILE A 80 -3.49 5.92 5.63
N TYR A 81 -2.65 6.20 6.63
CA TYR A 81 -2.49 5.33 7.79
C TYR A 81 -3.79 5.18 8.58
N ASP A 82 -4.47 6.29 8.87
CA ASP A 82 -5.68 6.28 9.69
C ASP A 82 -6.81 5.52 8.97
N ALA A 83 -6.99 5.73 7.65
CA ALA A 83 -7.97 4.98 6.85
C ALA A 83 -7.65 3.48 6.80
N SER A 84 -6.38 3.13 6.57
CA SER A 84 -5.92 1.74 6.60
C SER A 84 -6.28 1.03 7.91
N ARG A 85 -6.04 1.68 9.05
CA ARG A 85 -6.33 1.16 10.39
C ARG A 85 -7.83 1.05 10.64
N ALA A 86 -8.61 2.06 10.24
CA ALA A 86 -10.05 2.09 10.42
C ALA A 86 -10.75 0.93 9.70
N TYR A 87 -10.32 0.64 8.47
CA TYR A 87 -10.96 -0.35 7.61
C TYR A 87 -10.22 -1.68 7.51
N LYS A 88 -9.10 -1.86 8.22
CA LYS A 88 -8.26 -3.06 8.15
C LYS A 88 -7.87 -3.39 6.70
N ILE A 89 -7.47 -2.38 5.94
CA ILE A 89 -7.01 -2.51 4.55
C ILE A 89 -5.57 -2.06 4.46
N SER A 90 -4.77 -2.72 3.63
CA SER A 90 -3.36 -2.43 3.46
C SER A 90 -3.11 -0.99 3.00
N PRO A 91 -2.20 -0.24 3.66
CA PRO A 91 -1.78 1.07 3.17
C PRO A 91 -1.12 0.98 1.79
N LYS A 92 -0.52 -0.17 1.43
CA LYS A 92 0.04 -0.41 0.09
C LYS A 92 -1.05 -0.41 -0.98
N TYR A 93 -2.21 -1.01 -0.70
CA TYR A 93 -3.37 -0.96 -1.58
C TYR A 93 -3.82 0.50 -1.83
N LEU A 94 -3.93 1.30 -0.77
CA LEU A 94 -4.33 2.71 -0.89
C LEU A 94 -3.33 3.53 -1.71
N LEU A 95 -2.03 3.32 -1.53
CA LEU A 95 -0.99 3.95 -2.35
C LEU A 95 -1.14 3.55 -3.83
N VAL A 96 -1.46 2.29 -4.12
CA VAL A 96 -1.73 1.82 -5.48
C VAL A 96 -2.99 2.48 -6.06
N MET A 97 -4.06 2.65 -5.27
CA MET A 97 -5.26 3.37 -5.72
C MET A 97 -4.93 4.82 -6.09
N LEU A 98 -4.22 5.54 -5.23
CA LEU A 98 -3.80 6.92 -5.50
C LEU A 98 -2.92 7.04 -6.77
N GLN A 99 -2.09 6.02 -7.03
CA GLN A 99 -1.28 5.99 -8.24
C GLN A 99 -2.10 5.64 -9.48
N LYS A 100 -2.94 4.61 -9.45
CA LYS A 100 -3.67 4.14 -10.64
C LYS A 100 -4.70 5.18 -11.09
N GLU A 101 -5.37 5.83 -10.14
CA GLU A 101 -6.50 6.71 -10.44
C GLU A 101 -6.05 8.11 -10.85
N GLN A 102 -5.04 8.66 -10.17
CA GLN A 102 -4.66 10.07 -10.35
C GLN A 102 -3.14 10.30 -10.43
N SER A 103 -2.32 9.24 -10.51
CA SER A 103 -0.85 9.32 -10.54
C SER A 103 -0.22 10.11 -9.38
N LEU A 104 -0.91 10.19 -8.24
CA LEU A 104 -0.54 11.09 -7.14
C LEU A 104 0.73 10.65 -6.42
N VAL A 105 1.06 9.37 -6.41
CA VAL A 105 2.28 8.86 -5.73
C VAL A 105 3.54 9.37 -6.43
N THR A 106 3.52 9.61 -7.74
CA THR A 106 4.69 10.11 -8.48
C THR A 106 4.55 11.53 -9.01
N SER A 107 3.36 12.14 -8.93
CA SER A 107 3.13 13.51 -9.37
C SER A 107 3.84 14.53 -8.47
N LYS A 108 4.50 15.51 -9.09
CA LYS A 108 5.13 16.65 -8.41
C LYS A 108 4.20 17.86 -8.30
N ASN A 109 3.27 17.99 -9.23
CA ASN A 109 2.37 19.14 -9.39
C ASN A 109 0.96 18.65 -9.73
N PRO A 110 0.25 18.00 -8.80
CA PRO A 110 -1.12 17.56 -9.03
C PRO A 110 -2.06 18.77 -9.13
N THR A 111 -3.09 18.63 -9.95
CA THR A 111 -4.21 19.58 -9.99
C THR A 111 -5.12 19.38 -8.79
N ASP A 112 -5.90 20.40 -8.44
CA ASP A 112 -6.92 20.30 -7.37
C ASP A 112 -7.90 19.16 -7.65
N ARG A 113 -8.28 18.96 -8.92
CA ARG A 113 -9.16 17.85 -9.33
C ARG A 113 -8.56 16.48 -9.00
N GLN A 114 -7.25 16.30 -9.21
CA GLN A 114 -6.58 15.05 -8.84
C GLN A 114 -6.65 14.82 -7.33
N LEU A 115 -6.51 15.85 -6.50
CA LEU A 115 -6.61 15.72 -5.04
C LEU A 115 -8.07 15.52 -4.58
N ASP A 116 -9.01 16.20 -5.21
CA ASP A 116 -10.45 16.13 -4.92
C ASP A 116 -11.05 14.75 -5.22
N TYR A 117 -10.52 14.05 -6.22
CA TYR A 117 -10.98 12.72 -6.68
C TYR A 117 -9.84 11.70 -6.70
N ALA A 118 -8.98 11.78 -5.68
CA ALA A 118 -7.71 11.07 -5.55
C ALA A 118 -7.75 9.55 -5.75
N ALA A 119 -8.86 8.91 -5.41
CA ALA A 119 -9.04 7.47 -5.51
C ALA A 119 -10.16 7.07 -6.48
N GLY A 120 -10.65 8.01 -7.30
CA GLY A 120 -11.72 7.77 -8.28
C GLY A 120 -13.09 7.44 -7.69
N TYR A 121 -13.24 7.49 -6.35
CA TYR A 121 -14.45 7.02 -5.69
C TYR A 121 -15.65 7.91 -6.02
N ALA A 122 -16.76 7.26 -6.36
CA ALA A 122 -18.05 7.85 -6.77
C ALA A 122 -18.05 8.61 -8.12
N VAL A 123 -16.93 8.67 -8.85
CA VAL A 123 -16.84 9.33 -10.15
C VAL A 123 -17.01 8.29 -11.26
N CYS A 124 -18.19 8.23 -11.87
CA CYS A 124 -18.42 7.42 -13.07
C CYS A 124 -18.11 8.19 -14.36
N ASP A 125 -17.93 7.47 -15.47
CA ASP A 125 -17.54 8.05 -16.78
C ASP A 125 -18.51 9.15 -17.28
N SER A 126 -19.81 9.01 -16.97
CA SER A 126 -20.87 9.96 -17.36
C SER A 126 -21.33 10.86 -16.22
N CYS A 127 -20.69 10.80 -15.05
CA CYS A 127 -21.11 11.55 -13.87
C CYS A 127 -20.77 13.04 -14.00
N SER A 128 -21.70 13.90 -13.58
CA SER A 128 -21.40 15.33 -13.41
C SER A 128 -20.60 15.57 -12.14
N PHE A 129 -19.58 16.41 -12.21
CA PHE A 129 -18.82 16.87 -11.03
C PHE A 129 -19.64 17.75 -10.07
N THR A 130 -20.84 18.17 -10.47
CA THR A 130 -21.79 18.88 -9.63
C THR A 130 -22.86 17.99 -9.00
N ASP A 131 -22.88 16.69 -9.32
CA ASP A 131 -23.80 15.75 -8.68
C ASP A 131 -23.52 15.67 -7.18
N ALA A 132 -24.57 15.73 -6.35
CA ALA A 132 -24.47 15.62 -4.91
C ALA A 132 -23.75 14.33 -4.46
N LYS A 133 -23.92 13.22 -5.18
CA LYS A 133 -23.26 11.94 -4.90
C LYS A 133 -21.74 12.02 -5.11
N VAL A 134 -21.30 12.76 -6.13
CA VAL A 134 -19.88 13.01 -6.41
C VAL A 134 -19.30 14.01 -5.41
N LEU A 135 -20.00 15.13 -5.18
CA LEU A 135 -19.59 16.18 -4.26
C LEU A 135 -19.45 15.70 -2.82
N LYS A 136 -20.26 14.72 -2.39
CA LYS A 136 -20.18 14.10 -1.06
C LYS A 136 -18.76 13.61 -0.76
N TYR A 137 -18.09 13.00 -1.74
CA TYR A 137 -16.77 12.39 -1.61
C TYR A 137 -15.63 13.27 -2.16
N LYS A 138 -15.91 14.54 -2.50
CA LYS A 138 -14.89 15.49 -2.91
C LYS A 138 -13.90 15.76 -1.77
N GLY A 139 -12.61 15.58 -2.06
CA GLY A 139 -11.47 15.89 -1.18
C GLY A 139 -10.62 14.66 -0.86
N PHE A 140 -9.29 14.87 -0.77
CA PHE A 140 -8.30 13.80 -0.60
C PHE A 140 -8.63 12.84 0.55
N GLY A 141 -8.93 13.37 1.74
CA GLY A 141 -9.25 12.54 2.91
C GLY A 141 -10.47 11.67 2.72
N LYS A 142 -11.53 12.20 2.10
CA LYS A 142 -12.76 11.45 1.83
C LYS A 142 -12.55 10.38 0.76
N GLN A 143 -11.73 10.66 -0.24
CA GLN A 143 -11.38 9.71 -1.28
C GLN A 143 -10.57 8.53 -0.75
N VAL A 144 -9.57 8.80 0.09
CA VAL A 144 -8.76 7.75 0.73
C VAL A 144 -9.60 6.90 1.68
N ASP A 145 -10.44 7.55 2.50
CA ASP A 145 -11.36 6.89 3.43
C ASP A 145 -12.37 5.99 2.70
N ALA A 146 -13.04 6.53 1.67
CA ALA A 146 -14.02 5.77 0.89
C ALA A 146 -13.39 4.62 0.11
N SER A 147 -12.17 4.78 -0.40
CA SER A 147 -11.42 3.71 -1.08
C SER A 147 -11.09 2.55 -0.14
N ALA A 148 -10.69 2.84 1.11
CA ALA A 148 -10.50 1.81 2.13
C ALA A 148 -11.84 1.16 2.54
N GLY A 149 -12.86 1.99 2.75
CA GLY A 149 -14.17 1.57 3.21
C GLY A 149 -14.91 0.66 2.23
N ILE A 150 -14.87 0.97 0.94
CA ILE A 150 -15.52 0.10 -0.06
C ILE A 150 -14.84 -1.25 -0.18
N MET A 151 -13.51 -1.29 -0.07
CA MET A 151 -12.79 -2.55 -0.10
C MET A 151 -13.15 -3.42 1.12
N ARG A 152 -13.20 -2.82 2.32
CA ARG A 152 -13.69 -3.51 3.51
C ARG A 152 -15.13 -4.01 3.34
N TRP A 153 -16.00 -3.18 2.79
CA TRP A 153 -17.38 -3.58 2.52
C TRP A 153 -17.45 -4.81 1.60
N TYR A 154 -16.67 -4.88 0.52
CA TYR A 154 -16.62 -6.07 -0.34
C TYR A 154 -16.22 -7.32 0.44
N TYR A 155 -15.16 -7.27 1.25
CA TYR A 155 -14.74 -8.41 2.08
C TYR A 155 -15.81 -8.86 3.07
N ASP A 156 -16.53 -7.91 3.66
CA ASP A 156 -17.57 -8.22 4.64
C ASP A 156 -18.84 -8.79 3.99
N ASN A 157 -19.03 -8.58 2.68
CA ASN A 157 -20.26 -8.95 1.95
C ASN A 157 -20.07 -10.00 0.86
N VAL A 158 -18.84 -10.45 0.56
CA VAL A 158 -18.54 -11.44 -0.50
C VAL A 158 -19.32 -12.75 -0.36
N LYS A 159 -19.79 -13.09 0.85
CA LYS A 159 -20.58 -14.30 1.11
C LYS A 159 -22.09 -14.11 1.00
N THR A 160 -22.56 -12.86 1.05
CA THR A 160 -23.99 -12.53 1.11
C THR A 160 -24.50 -11.88 -0.17
N GLU A 161 -23.63 -11.19 -0.90
CA GLU A 161 -23.96 -10.51 -2.15
C GLU A 161 -23.56 -11.39 -3.34
N ALA A 162 -24.54 -11.97 -4.02
CA ALA A 162 -24.31 -12.95 -5.08
C ALA A 162 -23.65 -12.39 -6.37
N TRP A 163 -23.47 -11.07 -6.45
CA TRP A 163 -22.90 -10.37 -7.61
C TRP A 163 -21.45 -9.92 -7.39
N ILE A 164 -20.91 -10.15 -6.19
CA ILE A 164 -19.47 -10.05 -5.90
C ILE A 164 -18.83 -11.38 -6.32
#